data_AF-A0A917QRK2-F1
#
_entry.id   AF-A0A917QRK2-F1
#
_cell.length_a   1.000
_cell.length_b   1.000
_cell.length_c   1.000
_cell.angle_alpha   90.00
_cell.angle_beta   90.00
_cell.angle_gamma   90.00
#
_symmetry.space_group_name_H-M   'P 1'
#
loop_
_entity.id
_entity.type
_entity.pdbx_description
1 polymer ?
#
loop_
_entity_poly.entity_id
_entity_poly.type
_entity_poly.pdbx_seq_one_letter_code
_entity_poly.pdbx_strand_id
1 'polypeptide(L)'
;MGTLITLKEWAALHGRSYGSIRNTWVGDPDFPKPKKPRSRTGLGAGTPALEYDRDELDDFAERWEAAKRPASLPMPDGPEEYRTLGAIARLLGVDGKTVTQYRKTLNEQVDHADRGARTVYHTRGVVEVLNKRHGMGMARPRNARPPE
;
A
#
# COMPACT_ATOMS: atom_id res chain seq x y z
N MET A 1 -28.78 1.26 -5.88
CA MET A 1 -28.24 0.59 -7.08
C MET A 1 -26.77 0.93 -7.11
N GLY A 2 -25.90 -0.03 -6.80
CA GLY A 2 -24.46 0.21 -6.78
C GLY A 2 -23.96 0.56 -8.18
N THR A 3 -22.94 1.42 -8.23
CA THR A 3 -22.35 1.85 -9.49
C THR A 3 -21.53 0.71 -10.07
N LEU A 4 -21.87 0.24 -11.27
CA LEU A 4 -21.08 -0.80 -11.93
C LEU A 4 -19.80 -0.19 -12.52
N ILE A 5 -18.67 -0.81 -12.22
CA ILE A 5 -17.34 -0.34 -12.61
C ILE A 5 -16.44 -1.52 -12.96
N THR A 6 -15.50 -1.33 -13.89
CA THR A 6 -14.46 -2.35 -14.13
C THR A 6 -13.38 -2.28 -13.06
N LEU A 7 -12.73 -3.41 -12.75
CA LEU A 7 -11.60 -3.41 -11.80
C LEU A 7 -10.49 -2.43 -12.18
N LYS A 8 -10.28 -2.18 -13.48
CA LYS A 8 -9.25 -1.25 -13.95
C LYS A 8 -9.62 0.20 -13.63
N GLU A 9 -10.87 0.58 -13.85
CA GLU A 9 -11.40 1.91 -13.51
C GLU A 9 -11.40 2.11 -11.98
N TRP A 10 -11.89 1.12 -11.23
CA TRP A 10 -11.88 1.16 -9.77
C TRP A 10 -10.45 1.28 -9.21
N ALA A 11 -9.51 0.48 -9.74
CA ALA A 11 -8.11 0.57 -9.36
C ALA A 11 -7.54 1.98 -9.56
N ALA A 12 -7.84 2.61 -10.71
CA ALA A 12 -7.38 3.96 -11.01
C ALA A 12 -7.96 5.01 -10.04
N LEU A 13 -9.25 4.90 -9.69
CA LEU A 13 -9.89 5.79 -8.71
C LEU A 13 -9.26 5.70 -7.32
N HIS A 14 -8.88 4.50 -6.89
CA HIS A 14 -8.30 4.25 -5.57
C HIS A 14 -6.76 4.29 -5.56
N GLY A 15 -6.13 4.76 -6.65
CA GLY A 15 -4.67 4.84 -6.76
C GLY A 15 -3.95 3.48 -6.74
N ARG A 16 -4.66 2.38 -6.99
CA ARG A 16 -4.13 1.02 -7.01
C ARG A 16 -3.79 0.57 -8.42
N SER A 17 -2.86 -0.39 -8.51
CA SER A 17 -2.57 -1.07 -9.76
C SER A 17 -3.57 -2.21 -9.99
N TYR A 18 -4.18 -2.25 -11.17
CA TYR A 18 -5.02 -3.38 -11.60
C TYR A 18 -4.30 -4.72 -11.47
N GLY A 19 -3.00 -4.77 -11.80
CA GLY A 19 -2.20 -6.00 -11.67
C GLY A 19 -2.05 -6.45 -10.21
N SER A 20 -1.96 -5.51 -9.27
CA SER A 20 -1.88 -5.83 -7.84
C SER A 20 -3.20 -6.41 -7.34
N ILE A 21 -4.33 -5.80 -7.69
CA ILE A 21 -5.66 -6.30 -7.32
C ILE A 21 -5.88 -7.69 -7.92
N ARG A 22 -5.53 -7.88 -9.19
CA ARG A 22 -5.66 -9.18 -9.84
C ARG A 22 -4.84 -10.27 -9.16
N ASN A 23 -3.58 -9.99 -8.81
CA ASN A 23 -2.70 -11.00 -8.23
C ASN A 23 -2.97 -11.27 -6.75
N THR A 24 -3.51 -10.29 -6.03
CA THR A 24 -3.62 -10.35 -4.56
C THR A 24 -5.05 -10.55 -4.08
N TRP A 25 -6.06 -10.05 -4.80
CA TRP A 25 -7.45 -10.05 -4.36
C TRP A 25 -8.33 -11.03 -5.13
N VAL A 26 -8.13 -11.21 -6.45
CA VAL A 26 -9.02 -12.08 -7.26
C VAL A 26 -8.98 -13.55 -6.85
N GLY A 27 -7.90 -14.00 -6.19
CA GLY A 27 -7.81 -15.35 -5.62
C GLY A 27 -8.43 -15.50 -4.23
N ASP A 28 -8.88 -14.40 -3.60
CA ASP A 28 -9.49 -14.42 -2.28
C ASP A 28 -10.94 -14.92 -2.39
N PRO A 29 -11.38 -15.88 -1.56
CA PRO A 29 -12.73 -16.44 -1.64
C PRO A 29 -13.83 -15.41 -1.35
N ASP A 30 -13.53 -14.35 -0.60
CA ASP A 30 -14.47 -13.29 -0.26
C ASP A 30 -14.46 -12.14 -1.27
N PHE A 31 -13.65 -12.25 -2.34
CA PHE A 31 -13.58 -11.22 -3.38
C PHE A 31 -14.92 -11.06 -4.12
N PRO A 32 -15.40 -9.82 -4.35
CA PRO A 32 -16.66 -9.58 -5.05
C PRO A 32 -16.71 -10.26 -6.42
N LYS A 33 -17.80 -10.96 -6.68
CA LYS A 33 -18.02 -11.62 -7.98
C LYS A 33 -18.43 -10.59 -9.02
N PRO A 34 -17.98 -10.75 -10.28
CA PRO A 34 -18.42 -9.88 -11.36
C PRO A 34 -19.94 -10.00 -11.54
N LYS A 35 -20.63 -8.87 -11.66
CA LYS A 35 -22.08 -8.82 -11.84
C LYS A 35 -22.47 -9.09 -13.28
N LYS A 36 -21.72 -8.54 -14.22
CA LYS A 36 -21.92 -8.75 -15.65
C LYS A 36 -20.65 -8.49 -16.46
N PRO A 37 -20.50 -9.12 -17.63
CA PRO A 37 -19.51 -8.68 -18.60
C PRO A 37 -19.95 -7.33 -19.19
N ARG A 38 -19.00 -6.39 -19.31
CA ARG A 38 -19.23 -5.12 -20.01
C ARG A 38 -19.54 -5.40 -21.47
N SER A 39 -20.63 -4.84 -21.97
CA SER A 39 -21.01 -4.96 -23.38
C SER A 39 -19.88 -4.44 -24.27
N ARG A 40 -19.46 -5.25 -25.25
CA ARG A 40 -18.41 -4.87 -26.22
C ARG A 40 -18.93 -3.77 -27.14
N THR A 41 -18.44 -2.55 -26.97
CA THR A 41 -18.49 -1.52 -28.01
C THR A 41 -17.26 -1.64 -28.92
N GLY A 42 -17.19 -2.72 -29.72
CA GLY A 42 -16.17 -2.85 -30.78
C GLY A 42 -15.72 -4.26 -31.18
N LEU A 43 -15.28 -4.37 -32.45
CA LEU A 43 -14.64 -5.51 -33.12
C LEU A 43 -13.20 -5.75 -32.58
N GLY A 44 -13.05 -6.19 -31.33
CA GLY A 44 -11.74 -6.55 -30.77
C GLY A 44 -11.75 -7.92 -30.10
N ALA A 45 -10.97 -8.89 -30.59
CA ALA A 45 -10.88 -10.27 -30.11
C ALA A 45 -10.17 -10.39 -28.73
N GLY A 46 -10.76 -9.81 -27.68
CA GLY A 46 -10.33 -9.95 -26.30
C GLY A 46 -11.48 -10.35 -25.37
N THR A 47 -11.14 -10.95 -24.22
CA THR A 47 -12.09 -11.26 -23.15
C THR A 47 -12.78 -9.97 -22.69
N PRO A 48 -14.12 -9.90 -22.66
CA PRO A 48 -14.84 -8.70 -22.21
C PRO A 48 -14.43 -8.33 -20.78
N ALA A 49 -14.25 -7.03 -20.53
CA ALA A 49 -13.97 -6.54 -19.20
C ALA A 49 -15.16 -6.85 -18.28
N LEU A 50 -14.89 -7.37 -17.09
CA LEU A 50 -15.92 -7.68 -16.11
C LEU A 50 -16.27 -6.43 -15.30
N GLU A 51 -17.57 -6.19 -15.11
CA GLU A 51 -18.09 -5.13 -14.26
C GLU A 51 -18.46 -5.68 -12.89
N TYR A 52 -18.07 -4.95 -11.87
CA TYR A 52 -18.24 -5.24 -10.47
C TYR A 52 -19.08 -4.13 -9.85
N ASP A 53 -19.73 -4.43 -8.75
CA ASP A 53 -20.36 -3.40 -7.94
C ASP A 53 -19.26 -2.61 -7.22
N ARG A 54 -19.25 -1.29 -7.39
CA ARG A 54 -18.26 -0.41 -6.76
C ARG A 54 -18.31 -0.51 -5.24
N ASP A 55 -19.51 -0.54 -4.67
CA ASP A 55 -19.69 -0.50 -3.22
C ASP A 55 -19.18 -1.80 -2.61
N GLU A 56 -19.42 -2.95 -3.26
CA GLU A 56 -18.84 -4.24 -2.85
C GLU A 56 -17.31 -4.27 -2.94
N LEU A 57 -16.72 -3.61 -3.94
CA LEU A 57 -15.26 -3.48 -4.06
C LEU A 57 -14.68 -2.59 -2.96
N ASP A 58 -15.37 -1.51 -2.60
CA ASP A 58 -14.97 -0.61 -1.52
C ASP A 58 -15.05 -1.32 -0.15
N ASP A 59 -16.15 -2.03 0.12
CA ASP A 59 -16.34 -2.82 1.35
C ASP A 59 -15.33 -3.98 1.47
N PHE A 60 -15.03 -4.66 0.36
CA PHE A 60 -13.98 -5.68 0.35
C PHE A 60 -12.62 -5.05 0.60
N ALA A 61 -12.30 -3.94 -0.06
CA ALA A 61 -11.01 -3.27 0.11
C ALA A 61 -10.79 -2.83 1.56
N GLU A 62 -11.82 -2.28 2.22
CA GLU A 62 -11.73 -1.88 3.62
C GLU A 62 -11.50 -3.07 4.55
N ARG A 63 -12.27 -4.14 4.39
CA ARG A 63 -12.11 -5.38 5.19
C ARG A 63 -10.75 -6.02 4.96
N TRP A 64 -10.31 -6.11 3.71
CA TRP A 64 -9.03 -6.69 3.34
C TRP A 64 -7.87 -5.88 3.94
N GLU A 65 -7.93 -4.54 3.86
CA GLU A 65 -6.93 -3.67 4.49
C GLU A 65 -6.96 -3.78 6.01
N ALA A 66 -8.13 -3.83 6.66
CA ALA A 66 -8.22 -4.02 8.10
C ALA A 66 -7.61 -5.36 8.54
N ALA A 67 -7.86 -6.44 7.80
CA ALA A 67 -7.34 -7.78 8.09
C ALA A 67 -5.85 -7.95 7.77
N LYS A 68 -5.34 -7.22 6.76
CA LYS A 68 -3.94 -7.32 6.28
C LYS A 68 -3.08 -6.14 6.69
N ARG A 69 -3.60 -5.20 7.50
CA ARG A 69 -2.83 -4.12 8.07
C ARG A 69 -1.71 -4.74 8.90
N PRO A 70 -0.44 -4.44 8.59
CA PRO A 70 0.65 -5.02 9.33
C PRO A 70 0.57 -4.56 10.78
N ALA A 71 0.86 -5.48 11.71
CA ALA A 71 0.88 -5.18 13.13
C ALA A 71 1.75 -3.95 13.41
N SER A 72 1.26 -3.08 14.29
CA SER A 72 2.02 -1.95 14.78
C SER A 72 3.30 -2.45 15.44
N LEU A 73 4.42 -1.88 15.03
CA LEU A 73 5.72 -2.15 15.62
C LEU A 73 5.81 -1.40 16.95
N PRO A 74 6.28 -2.06 18.02
CA PRO A 74 6.50 -1.39 19.29
C PRO A 74 7.59 -0.32 19.14
N MET A 75 7.52 0.70 19.97
CA MET A 75 8.60 1.69 20.06
C MET A 75 9.82 1.02 20.71
N PRO A 76 11.00 1.03 20.07
CA PRO A 76 12.19 0.41 20.64
C PRO A 76 12.85 1.31 21.70
N ASP A 77 13.73 0.73 22.50
CA ASP A 77 14.54 1.48 23.46
C ASP A 77 15.48 2.49 22.76
N GLY A 78 15.56 3.70 23.29
CA GLY A 78 16.24 4.84 22.68
C GLY A 78 15.55 5.36 21.40
N PRO A 79 14.25 5.72 21.45
CA PRO A 79 13.51 6.18 20.27
C PRO A 79 14.01 7.52 19.72
N GLU A 80 14.70 8.32 20.53
CA GLU A 80 15.25 9.62 20.11
C GLU A 80 16.63 9.49 19.44
N GLU A 81 17.17 8.28 19.34
CA GLU A 81 18.48 8.08 18.75
C GLU A 81 18.44 8.07 17.22
N TYR A 82 19.51 8.62 16.62
CA TYR A 82 19.74 8.53 15.19
C TYR A 82 20.49 7.24 14.86
N ARG A 83 19.82 6.35 14.13
CA ARG A 83 20.35 5.02 13.79
C ARG A 83 20.22 4.79 12.28
N THR A 84 21.04 3.91 11.73
CA THR A 84 20.88 3.52 10.31
C THR A 84 19.61 2.70 10.14
N LEU A 85 19.01 2.70 8.94
CA LEU A 85 17.82 1.87 8.66
C LEU A 85 18.04 0.40 8.97
N GLY A 86 19.25 -0.13 8.73
CA GLY A 86 19.60 -1.51 9.07
C GLY A 86 19.67 -1.77 10.57
N ALA A 87 20.14 -0.81 11.37
CA ALA A 87 20.12 -0.91 12.83
C ALA A 87 18.70 -0.85 13.37
N ILE A 88 17.87 0.06 12.84
CA ILE A 88 16.45 0.18 13.19
C ILE A 88 15.69 -1.11 12.82
N ALA A 89 15.94 -1.67 11.64
CA ALA A 89 15.32 -2.94 11.22
C ALA A 89 15.61 -4.08 12.22
N ARG A 90 16.88 -4.21 12.66
CA ARG A 90 17.28 -5.22 13.65
C ARG A 90 16.62 -5.01 15.00
N LEU A 91 16.52 -3.77 15.47
CA LEU A 91 15.86 -3.43 16.74
C LEU A 91 14.36 -3.78 16.72
N LEU A 92 13.71 -3.59 15.58
CA LEU A 92 12.29 -3.86 15.39
C LEU A 92 12.02 -5.34 15.05
N GLY A 93 13.06 -6.16 14.87
CA GLY A 93 12.91 -7.55 14.42
C GLY A 93 12.31 -7.69 13.01
N VAL A 94 12.46 -6.67 12.16
CA VAL A 94 11.92 -6.66 10.78
C VAL A 94 13.03 -6.83 9.74
N ASP A 95 12.66 -7.32 8.57
CA ASP A 95 13.59 -7.43 7.45
C ASP A 95 14.05 -6.04 6.97
N GLY A 96 15.35 -5.88 6.71
CA GLY A 96 15.93 -4.61 6.28
C GLY A 96 15.38 -4.10 4.95
N LYS A 97 14.89 -4.99 4.07
CA LYS A 97 14.20 -4.64 2.83
C LYS A 97 12.84 -4.00 3.11
N THR A 98 12.13 -4.46 4.14
CA THR A 98 10.86 -3.87 4.59
C THR A 98 11.03 -2.42 5.03
N VAL A 99 12.16 -2.06 5.61
CA VAL A 99 12.46 -0.65 5.96
C VAL A 99 12.95 0.11 4.73
N THR A 100 13.82 -0.50 3.93
CA THR A 100 14.43 0.15 2.75
C THR A 100 13.42 0.50 1.66
N GLN A 101 12.34 -0.26 1.49
CA GLN A 101 11.28 0.08 0.53
C GLN A 101 10.60 1.43 0.83
N TYR A 102 10.63 1.88 2.09
CA TYR A 102 10.09 3.17 2.50
C TYR A 102 11.12 4.30 2.49
N ARG A 103 12.38 4.05 2.07
CA ARG A 103 13.49 5.03 2.12
C ARG A 103 13.11 6.39 1.54
N LYS A 104 12.41 6.42 0.40
CA LYS A 104 11.99 7.70 -0.21
C LYS A 104 11.13 8.52 0.76
N THR A 105 10.10 7.93 1.34
CA THR A 105 9.26 8.61 2.34
C THR A 105 9.99 8.92 3.64
N LEU A 106 10.89 8.03 4.07
CA LEU A 106 11.67 8.28 5.27
C LEU A 106 12.53 9.53 5.07
N ASN A 107 13.15 9.72 3.91
CA ASN A 107 13.88 10.95 3.59
C ASN A 107 12.98 12.20 3.53
N GLU A 108 11.71 12.05 3.18
CA GLU A 108 10.76 13.17 3.07
C GLU A 108 10.13 13.55 4.42
N GLN A 109 9.90 12.58 5.32
CA GLN A 109 9.07 12.74 6.51
C GLN A 109 9.81 12.54 7.84
N VAL A 110 11.02 11.98 7.80
CA VAL A 110 11.79 11.65 9.00
C VAL A 110 13.07 12.45 9.00
N ASP A 111 13.36 13.03 10.16
CA ASP A 111 14.62 13.72 10.36
C ASP A 111 15.80 12.75 10.21
N HIS A 112 16.79 13.17 9.44
CA HIS A 112 17.94 12.36 9.09
C HIS A 112 19.19 13.23 8.92
N ALA A 113 20.34 12.62 9.20
CA ALA A 113 21.62 13.26 9.08
C ALA A 113 22.61 12.35 8.36
N ASP A 114 23.50 12.94 7.57
CA ASP A 114 24.59 12.22 6.95
C ASP A 114 25.81 12.19 7.88
N ARG A 115 26.25 10.98 8.24
CA ARG A 115 27.46 10.72 9.03
C ARG A 115 28.46 9.98 8.16
N GLY A 116 29.26 10.75 7.42
CA GLY A 116 30.23 10.22 6.47
C GLY A 116 29.53 9.47 5.34
N ALA A 117 29.85 8.18 5.18
CA ALA A 117 29.26 7.33 4.14
C ALA A 117 27.85 6.77 4.48
N ARG A 118 27.25 7.18 5.61
CA ARG A 118 25.97 6.60 6.09
C ARG A 118 24.98 7.68 6.47
N THR A 119 23.74 7.54 6.01
CA THR A 119 22.59 8.30 6.50
C THR A 119 22.01 7.64 7.74
N VAL A 120 21.82 8.42 8.80
CA VAL A 120 21.16 8.02 10.05
C VAL A 120 19.82 8.73 10.17
N TYR A 121 18.83 8.03 10.70
CA TYR A 121 17.45 8.50 10.81
C TYR A 121 17.02 8.51 12.27
N HIS A 122 16.18 9.47 12.63
CA HIS A 122 15.55 9.51 13.95
C HIS A 122 14.65 8.28 14.14
N THR A 123 14.97 7.45 15.14
CA THR A 123 14.34 6.12 15.29
C THR A 123 12.83 6.20 15.45
N ARG A 124 12.32 7.12 16.28
CA ARG A 124 10.87 7.36 16.46
C ARG A 124 10.18 7.68 15.14
N GLY A 125 10.75 8.56 14.33
CA GLY A 125 10.15 8.97 13.07
C GLY A 125 10.04 7.80 12.08
N VAL A 126 11.06 6.94 12.04
CA VAL A 126 11.00 5.71 11.23
C VAL A 126 9.89 4.79 11.71
N VAL A 127 9.77 4.56 13.03
CA VAL A 127 8.72 3.69 13.60
C VAL A 127 7.32 4.24 13.30
N GLU A 128 7.11 5.54 13.44
CA GLU A 128 5.81 6.18 13.15
C GLU A 128 5.41 6.04 11.68
N VAL A 129 6.35 6.29 10.75
CA VAL A 129 6.11 6.08 9.31
C VAL A 129 5.76 4.63 9.04
N LEU A 130 6.51 3.70 9.63
CA LEU A 130 6.25 2.27 9.48
C LEU A 130 4.89 1.89 10.08
N ASN A 131 4.45 2.47 11.18
CA ASN A 131 3.15 2.17 11.80
C ASN A 131 1.97 2.79 11.05
N LYS A 132 2.21 3.84 10.26
CA LYS A 132 1.24 4.42 9.32
C LYS A 132 1.16 3.65 8.00
N ARG A 133 1.94 2.59 7.80
CA ARG A 133 1.93 1.82 6.55
C ARG A 133 0.58 1.09 6.36
N HIS A 134 0.00 1.25 5.17
CA HIS A 134 -1.12 0.44 4.71
C HIS A 134 -0.64 -0.96 4.28
N GLY A 135 -1.54 -1.93 4.18
CA GLY A 135 -1.22 -3.33 3.85
C GLY A 135 -0.52 -3.50 2.50
N MET A 136 -0.05 -4.72 2.23
CA MET A 136 0.55 -5.06 0.93
C MET A 136 -0.41 -4.68 -0.22
N GLY A 137 0.03 -3.88 -1.19
CA GLY A 137 -0.72 -3.68 -2.44
C GLY A 137 -1.28 -2.28 -2.71
N MET A 138 -1.02 -1.28 -1.86
CA MET A 138 -1.13 0.11 -2.29
C MET A 138 0.17 0.50 -2.99
N ALA A 139 0.14 0.57 -4.32
CA ALA A 139 1.09 1.42 -5.02
C ALA A 139 0.90 2.83 -4.47
N ARG A 140 1.96 3.45 -3.94
CA ARG A 140 1.89 4.86 -3.59
C ARG A 140 1.47 5.63 -4.84
N PRO A 141 0.46 6.53 -4.76
CA PRO A 141 0.22 7.45 -5.84
C PRO A 141 1.54 8.15 -6.14
N ARG A 142 1.99 8.14 -7.39
CA ARG A 142 3.22 8.82 -7.80
C ARG A 142 3.17 10.34 -7.48
N ASN A 143 1.97 10.86 -7.21
CA ASN A 143 1.62 12.26 -6.98
C ASN A 143 0.77 12.52 -5.70
N ALA A 144 0.97 11.80 -4.60
CA ALA A 144 0.34 12.21 -3.33
C ALA A 144 1.04 13.49 -2.83
N ARG A 145 0.47 14.66 -3.15
CA ARG A 145 0.81 15.90 -2.46
C ARG A 145 0.42 15.76 -0.98
N PRO A 146 1.23 16.26 -0.04
CA PRO A 146 0.83 16.32 1.36
C PRO A 146 -0.42 17.21 1.49
N PRO A 147 -1.36 16.89 2.40
CA PRO A 147 -2.41 17.83 2.76
C PRO A 147 -1.78 19.08 3.38
N GLU A 148 -2.24 20.25 2.93
CA GLU A 148 -1.92 21.57 3.52
C GLU A 148 -2.51 21.71 4.93
#